data_AF-A0A972QMR4-F1
#
_entry.id   AF-A0A972QMR4-F1
#
_cell.length_a   1.000
_cell.length_b   1.000
_cell.length_c   1.000
_cell.angle_alpha   90.00
_cell.angle_beta   90.00
_cell.angle_gamma   90.00
#
_symmetry.space_group_name_H-M   'P 1'
#
loop_
_entity.id
_entity.type
_entity.pdbx_description
1 polymer ?
#
loop_
_entity_poly.entity_id
_entity_poly.type
_entity_poly.pdbx_seq_one_letter_code
_entity_poly.pdbx_strand_id
1 'polypeptide(L)'
;MGETRYFIKKVGSEHPFVFIDAGAMGGVSLKKWKEVLPIMRFVGFEPDCREFSKLENTQKVQYSNYLLHSKSQDLTLYITRGRGKTSIFRPNMGLLSRYEDAERFEVIEEKMIPSSRVTTLDSFMDQNGISGIDFLKIDTQGSELSILQGGRDKALPGIFAIQTEAEFAELYHGQPLFRDIDAFMDAHGYQLIDLRRAYWKLKGYYDYNGKGELIFADALYFKKLDIFQQEISDGPKAAQNRAKIFKSILTCIVYGIFDYAISIARIGLESNCFKDGEDADIASQIRKIARKGTLSRFHIGCRPYDALSAALQRCKPRSYLGWADGDSQIGNTKASD
;
A
#
# COMPACT_ATOMS: atom_id res chain seq x y z
N MET A 1 -16.81 14.82 -13.45
CA MET A 1 -16.24 13.68 -14.22
C MET A 1 -14.77 13.57 -13.87
N GLY A 2 -14.32 12.40 -13.41
CA GLY A 2 -13.10 12.21 -12.61
C GLY A 2 -11.78 12.70 -13.23
N GLU A 3 -10.87 13.11 -12.35
CA GLU A 3 -9.61 13.80 -12.67
C GLU A 3 -8.59 12.86 -13.33
N THR A 4 -8.65 11.57 -13.01
CA THR A 4 -7.79 10.53 -13.61
C THR A 4 -8.30 9.96 -14.93
N ARG A 5 -9.49 10.36 -15.41
CA ARG A 5 -10.13 9.78 -16.61
C ARG A 5 -9.24 9.86 -17.86
N TYR A 6 -8.47 10.94 -18.01
CA TYR A 6 -7.50 11.09 -19.08
C TYR A 6 -6.51 9.91 -19.12
N PHE A 7 -5.90 9.62 -17.97
CA PHE A 7 -4.89 8.57 -17.82
C PHE A 7 -5.49 7.17 -17.95
N ILE A 8 -6.66 6.93 -17.37
CA ILE A 8 -7.38 5.64 -17.48
C ILE A 8 -7.62 5.27 -18.95
N LYS A 9 -8.05 6.23 -19.77
CA LYS A 9 -8.25 5.99 -21.21
C LYS A 9 -6.95 5.62 -21.94
N LYS A 10 -5.82 6.13 -21.47
CA LYS A 10 -4.50 5.93 -22.10
C LYS A 10 -3.86 4.59 -21.73
N VAL A 11 -4.29 3.93 -20.66
CA VAL A 11 -3.86 2.57 -20.29
C VAL A 11 -4.28 1.53 -21.36
N GLY A 12 -5.49 1.68 -21.93
CA GLY A 12 -6.06 0.74 -22.90
C GLY A 12 -6.85 -0.40 -22.24
N SER A 13 -7.87 -0.93 -22.94
CA SER A 13 -8.77 -1.97 -22.43
C SER A 13 -8.10 -3.32 -22.19
N GLU A 14 -7.07 -3.64 -22.96
CA GLU A 14 -6.35 -4.92 -22.92
C GLU A 14 -5.34 -5.03 -21.76
N HIS A 15 -5.16 -3.96 -20.99
CA HIS A 15 -4.14 -3.85 -19.96
C HIS A 15 -4.76 -3.49 -18.60
N PRO A 16 -5.44 -4.44 -17.92
CA PRO A 16 -6.05 -4.16 -16.63
C PRO A 16 -4.99 -3.74 -15.61
N PHE A 17 -5.33 -2.80 -14.72
CA PHE A 17 -4.51 -2.43 -13.57
C PHE A 17 -4.58 -3.54 -12.53
N VAL A 18 -3.51 -4.30 -12.34
CA VAL A 18 -3.46 -5.45 -11.43
C VAL A 18 -3.06 -4.98 -10.03
N PHE A 19 -4.00 -5.09 -9.10
CA PHE A 19 -3.82 -4.76 -7.69
C PHE A 19 -3.81 -6.06 -6.89
N ILE A 20 -2.77 -6.31 -6.10
CA ILE A 20 -2.75 -7.38 -5.10
C ILE A 20 -2.82 -6.79 -3.69
N ASP A 21 -3.69 -7.36 -2.84
CA ASP A 21 -3.78 -7.05 -1.41
C ASP A 21 -3.53 -8.30 -0.57
N ALA A 22 -2.39 -8.37 0.09
CA ALA A 22 -2.06 -9.42 1.05
C ALA A 22 -2.50 -8.97 2.45
N GLY A 23 -3.48 -9.67 3.03
CA GLY A 23 -4.17 -9.23 4.25
C GLY A 23 -5.46 -8.47 3.93
N ALA A 24 -6.33 -9.09 3.13
CA ALA A 24 -7.55 -8.48 2.59
C ALA A 24 -8.76 -8.51 3.55
N MET A 25 -8.53 -8.56 4.86
CA MET A 25 -9.60 -8.59 5.86
C MET A 25 -10.55 -7.39 5.68
N GLY A 26 -11.86 -7.65 5.67
CA GLY A 26 -12.88 -6.60 5.46
C GLY A 26 -13.04 -6.18 4.00
N GLY A 27 -12.25 -6.75 3.10
CA GLY A 27 -12.35 -6.59 1.67
C GLY A 27 -11.76 -5.28 1.14
N VAL A 28 -12.13 -5.00 -0.10
CA VAL A 28 -11.63 -3.90 -0.94
C VAL A 28 -11.97 -2.53 -0.34
N SER A 29 -11.06 -1.96 0.46
CA SER A 29 -11.11 -0.56 0.88
C SER A 29 -10.42 0.35 -0.14
N LEU A 30 -11.11 0.61 -1.26
CA LEU A 30 -10.56 1.36 -2.39
C LEU A 30 -11.04 2.82 -2.47
N LYS A 31 -11.28 3.51 -1.34
CA LYS A 31 -11.68 4.94 -1.34
C LYS A 31 -10.70 5.78 -2.17
N LYS A 32 -9.38 5.57 -1.98
CA LYS A 32 -8.31 6.24 -2.76
C LYS A 32 -8.22 5.79 -4.22
N TRP A 33 -8.63 4.56 -4.51
CA TRP A 33 -8.52 3.93 -5.82
C TRP A 33 -9.81 3.92 -6.63
N LYS A 34 -10.86 4.60 -6.12
CA LYS A 34 -12.22 4.59 -6.69
C LYS A 34 -12.23 4.95 -8.18
N GLU A 35 -11.40 5.91 -8.58
CA GLU A 35 -11.35 6.31 -9.99
C GLU A 35 -10.69 5.25 -10.89
N VAL A 36 -9.77 4.43 -10.36
CA VAL A 36 -9.03 3.38 -11.09
C VAL A 36 -9.81 2.06 -11.16
N LEU A 37 -10.77 1.83 -10.26
CA LEU A 37 -11.65 0.63 -10.25
C LEU A 37 -12.17 0.17 -11.62
N PRO A 38 -12.57 1.05 -12.56
CA PRO A 38 -13.11 0.61 -13.83
C PRO A 38 -12.16 -0.26 -14.66
N ILE A 39 -10.84 -0.08 -14.51
CA ILE A 39 -9.81 -0.83 -15.22
C ILE A 39 -9.06 -1.82 -14.32
N MET A 40 -9.46 -1.94 -13.06
CA MET A 40 -8.72 -2.74 -12.08
C MET A 40 -9.10 -4.23 -12.15
N ARG A 41 -8.08 -5.10 -12.07
CA ARG A 41 -8.20 -6.50 -11.65
C ARG A 41 -7.62 -6.60 -10.24
N PHE A 42 -8.48 -6.81 -9.26
CA PHE A 42 -8.10 -6.91 -7.86
C PHE A 42 -7.99 -8.37 -7.43
N VAL A 43 -6.91 -8.71 -6.73
CA VAL A 43 -6.71 -10.00 -6.09
C VAL A 43 -6.37 -9.80 -4.61
N GLY A 44 -7.21 -10.30 -3.71
CA GLY A 44 -7.00 -10.25 -2.27
C GLY A 44 -6.65 -11.60 -1.67
N PHE A 45 -5.80 -11.63 -0.65
CA PHE A 45 -5.44 -12.82 0.11
C PHE A 45 -5.85 -12.65 1.56
N GLU A 46 -6.61 -13.63 2.08
CA GLU A 46 -7.01 -13.68 3.48
C GLU A 46 -6.92 -15.14 3.95
N PRO A 47 -5.91 -15.52 4.77
CA PRO A 47 -5.72 -16.91 5.20
C PRO A 47 -6.69 -17.34 6.30
N ASP A 48 -7.21 -16.42 7.12
CA ASP A 48 -8.18 -16.72 8.17
C ASP A 48 -9.53 -17.04 7.54
N CYS A 49 -9.93 -18.31 7.57
CA CYS A 49 -11.19 -18.78 6.98
C CYS A 49 -12.42 -18.03 7.51
N ARG A 50 -12.39 -17.54 8.75
CA ARG A 50 -13.51 -16.81 9.38
C ARG A 50 -13.70 -15.44 8.77
N GLU A 51 -12.61 -14.81 8.32
CA GLU A 51 -12.65 -13.52 7.64
C GLU A 51 -12.84 -13.69 6.14
N PHE A 52 -12.16 -14.68 5.55
CA PHE A 52 -12.32 -15.02 4.14
C PHE A 52 -13.77 -15.36 3.76
N SER A 53 -14.50 -16.09 4.61
CA SER A 53 -15.89 -16.46 4.32
C SER A 53 -16.86 -15.28 4.23
N LYS A 54 -16.43 -14.07 4.65
CA LYS A 54 -17.21 -12.83 4.56
C LYS A 54 -16.94 -12.06 3.27
N LEU A 55 -15.97 -12.50 2.47
CA LEU A 55 -15.53 -11.81 1.25
C LEU A 55 -16.28 -12.34 0.03
N GLU A 56 -16.68 -11.43 -0.85
CA GLU A 56 -17.47 -11.76 -2.04
C GLU A 56 -16.66 -11.54 -3.33
N ASN A 57 -16.59 -12.58 -4.15
CA ASN A 57 -15.94 -12.53 -5.45
C ASN A 57 -16.87 -11.91 -6.51
N THR A 58 -16.30 -11.07 -7.37
CA THR A 58 -16.96 -10.49 -8.55
C THR A 58 -16.04 -10.63 -9.77
N GLN A 59 -16.52 -10.29 -10.96
CA GLN A 59 -15.68 -10.38 -12.17
C GLN A 59 -14.34 -9.61 -12.06
N LYS A 60 -14.29 -8.50 -11.30
CA LYS A 60 -13.10 -7.65 -11.16
C LYS A 60 -12.35 -7.85 -9.83
N VAL A 61 -12.96 -8.51 -8.86
CA VAL A 61 -12.45 -8.68 -7.50
C VAL A 61 -12.46 -10.15 -7.16
N GLN A 62 -11.28 -10.71 -6.91
CA GLN A 62 -11.12 -12.12 -6.55
C GLN A 62 -10.37 -12.20 -5.22
N TYR A 63 -10.93 -12.91 -4.25
CA TYR A 63 -10.28 -13.23 -3.00
C TYR A 63 -9.87 -14.69 -2.99
N SER A 64 -8.72 -14.95 -2.38
CA SER A 64 -8.08 -16.25 -2.30
C SER A 64 -7.78 -16.59 -0.85
N ASN A 65 -8.21 -17.78 -0.41
CA ASN A 65 -7.95 -18.26 0.96
C ASN A 65 -6.59 -18.95 1.08
N TYR A 66 -5.56 -18.22 0.65
CA TYR A 66 -4.16 -18.63 0.72
C TYR A 66 -3.38 -17.71 1.66
N LEU A 67 -2.34 -18.28 2.29
CA LEU A 67 -1.31 -17.53 2.98
C LEU A 67 -0.15 -17.29 2.01
N LEU A 68 0.25 -16.04 1.82
CA LEU A 68 1.43 -15.71 1.03
C LEU A 68 2.69 -15.80 1.90
N HIS A 69 3.74 -16.42 1.37
CA HIS A 69 5.00 -16.61 2.08
C HIS A 69 6.18 -16.74 1.11
N SER A 70 7.38 -16.98 1.64
CA SER A 70 8.61 -17.12 0.84
C SER A 70 8.70 -18.46 0.11
N LYS A 71 7.99 -19.49 0.60
CA LYS A 71 7.88 -20.82 0.01
C LYS A 71 6.62 -21.54 0.50
N SER A 72 6.16 -22.54 -0.26
CA SER A 72 5.11 -23.44 0.19
C SER A 72 5.64 -24.35 1.31
N GLN A 73 5.04 -24.26 2.48
CA GLN A 73 5.35 -25.06 3.66
C GLN A 73 4.19 -25.01 4.65
N ASP A 74 4.13 -25.98 5.57
CA ASP A 74 3.17 -25.93 6.67
C ASP A 74 3.54 -24.80 7.63
N LEU A 75 2.57 -24.00 8.06
CA LEU A 75 2.77 -22.86 8.95
C LEU A 75 1.69 -22.84 10.02
N THR A 76 2.04 -22.42 11.24
CA THR A 76 1.04 -22.14 12.27
C THR A 76 0.58 -20.69 12.15
N LEU A 77 -0.74 -20.50 12.13
CA LEU A 77 -1.39 -19.20 12.21
C LEU A 77 -1.90 -19.00 13.64
N TYR A 78 -1.39 -17.97 14.32
CA TYR A 78 -1.80 -17.56 15.65
C TYR A 78 -2.99 -16.62 15.53
N ILE A 79 -4.18 -17.19 15.73
CA ILE A 79 -5.43 -16.45 15.66
C ILE A 79 -5.66 -15.74 17.00
N THR A 80 -5.80 -14.41 16.94
CA THR A 80 -5.93 -13.56 18.13
C THR A 80 -7.37 -13.15 18.44
N ARG A 81 -7.62 -12.67 19.66
CA ARG A 81 -8.90 -12.11 20.10
C ARG A 81 -9.35 -10.94 19.23
N GLY A 82 -8.43 -10.03 18.93
CA GLY A 82 -8.63 -8.90 18.03
C GLY A 82 -8.59 -9.35 16.58
N ARG A 83 -9.62 -9.00 15.82
CA ARG A 83 -9.63 -9.20 14.35
C ARG A 83 -8.52 -8.36 13.72
N GLY A 84 -7.81 -8.94 12.74
CA GLY A 84 -6.70 -8.28 12.05
C GLY A 84 -5.38 -8.24 12.83
N LYS A 85 -5.27 -8.99 13.93
CA LYS A 85 -4.03 -9.20 14.69
C LYS A 85 -3.51 -10.65 14.62
N THR A 86 -4.07 -11.41 13.68
CA THR A 86 -3.65 -12.76 13.35
C THR A 86 -2.31 -12.72 12.61
N SER A 87 -1.36 -13.56 13.00
CA SER A 87 -0.01 -13.61 12.41
C SER A 87 0.54 -15.04 12.38
N ILE A 88 1.55 -15.30 11.53
CA ILE A 88 2.37 -16.51 11.60
C ILE A 88 3.43 -16.44 12.71
N PHE A 89 3.60 -15.28 13.32
CA PHE A 89 4.46 -15.05 14.48
C PHE A 89 3.61 -15.01 15.74
N ARG A 90 4.13 -15.56 16.84
CA ARG A 90 3.42 -15.54 18.12
C ARG A 90 3.45 -14.12 18.71
N PRO A 91 2.32 -13.54 19.14
CA PRO A 91 2.30 -12.22 19.78
C PRO A 91 3.24 -12.12 20.99
N ASN A 92 3.99 -11.02 21.07
CA ASN A 92 4.94 -10.73 22.15
C ASN A 92 4.22 -10.05 23.32
N MET A 93 3.51 -10.84 24.13
CA MET A 93 2.73 -10.31 25.26
C MET A 93 3.60 -9.60 26.32
N GLY A 94 4.89 -9.93 26.41
CA GLY A 94 5.84 -9.22 27.27
C GLY A 94 6.03 -7.76 26.88
N LEU A 95 6.09 -7.47 25.58
CA LEU A 95 6.12 -6.10 25.07
C LEU A 95 4.72 -5.46 25.03
N LEU A 96 3.73 -6.17 24.48
CA LEU A 96 2.38 -5.65 24.24
C LEU A 96 1.67 -5.20 25.51
N SER A 97 1.90 -5.91 26.64
CA SER A 97 1.31 -5.56 27.94
C SER A 97 1.73 -4.19 28.49
N ARG A 98 2.74 -3.55 27.89
CA ARG A 98 3.15 -2.17 28.19
C ARG A 98 2.17 -1.13 27.65
N TYR A 99 1.29 -1.48 26.72
CA TYR A 99 0.34 -0.58 26.07
C TYR A 99 -1.11 -0.94 26.43
N GLU A 100 -2.04 -0.03 26.12
CA GLU A 100 -3.47 -0.30 26.27
C GLU A 100 -3.97 -1.32 25.23
N ASP A 101 -5.11 -1.94 25.53
CA ASP A 101 -5.81 -2.93 24.71
C ASP A 101 -4.92 -4.11 24.23
N ALA A 102 -3.97 -4.53 25.07
CA ALA A 102 -3.04 -5.64 24.80
C ALA A 102 -3.77 -6.99 24.67
N GLU A 103 -4.92 -7.16 25.33
CA GLU A 103 -5.74 -8.38 25.29
C GLU A 103 -6.25 -8.71 23.88
N ARG A 104 -6.28 -7.74 22.97
CA ARG A 104 -6.59 -7.98 21.54
C ARG A 104 -5.57 -8.87 20.85
N PHE A 105 -4.35 -8.97 21.37
CA PHE A 105 -3.30 -9.82 20.82
C PHE A 105 -3.25 -11.20 21.48
N GLU A 106 -4.09 -11.48 22.47
CA GLU A 106 -4.16 -12.83 23.06
C GLU A 106 -4.56 -13.85 22.01
N VAL A 107 -3.78 -14.93 21.90
CA VAL A 107 -4.06 -16.05 21.01
C VAL A 107 -5.26 -16.83 21.56
N ILE A 108 -6.31 -16.96 20.74
CA ILE A 108 -7.52 -17.73 21.06
C ILE A 108 -7.54 -19.09 20.34
N GLU A 109 -6.77 -19.23 19.26
CA GLU A 109 -6.65 -20.47 18.48
C GLU A 109 -5.28 -20.52 17.78
N GLU A 110 -4.65 -21.69 17.78
CA GLU A 110 -3.47 -21.97 16.95
C GLU A 110 -3.89 -22.92 15.84
N LYS A 111 -3.79 -22.46 14.59
CA LYS A 111 -4.28 -23.20 13.44
C LYS A 111 -3.15 -23.52 12.48
N MET A 112 -2.90 -24.80 12.23
CA MET A 112 -1.98 -25.23 11.18
C MET A 112 -2.59 -24.96 9.80
N ILE A 113 -1.87 -24.23 8.97
CA ILE A 113 -2.15 -23.99 7.56
C ILE A 113 -1.27 -24.95 6.75
N PRO A 114 -1.86 -25.91 6.03
CA PRO A 114 -1.06 -26.86 5.27
C PRO A 114 -0.38 -26.15 4.10
N SER A 115 0.77 -26.68 3.68
CA SER A 115 1.56 -26.23 2.52
C SER A 115 0.73 -26.05 1.25
N SER A 116 -0.32 -26.86 1.04
CA SER A 116 -1.27 -26.71 -0.08
C SER A 116 -2.07 -25.40 -0.07
N ARG A 117 -2.09 -24.68 1.06
CA ARG A 117 -2.69 -23.35 1.25
C ARG A 117 -1.66 -22.25 1.49
N VAL A 118 -0.37 -22.55 1.37
CA VAL A 118 0.72 -21.58 1.47
C VAL A 118 1.40 -21.49 0.11
N THR A 119 1.42 -20.29 -0.47
CA THR A 119 1.98 -20.05 -1.81
C THR A 119 2.89 -18.82 -1.82
N THR A 120 3.70 -18.71 -2.87
CA THR A 120 4.52 -17.52 -3.10
C THR A 120 3.82 -16.59 -4.10
N LEU A 121 4.19 -15.31 -4.12
CA LEU A 121 3.69 -14.39 -5.14
C LEU A 121 4.04 -14.87 -6.55
N ASP A 122 5.26 -15.35 -6.75
CA ASP A 122 5.74 -15.84 -8.05
C ASP A 122 4.94 -17.06 -8.52
N SER A 123 4.77 -18.08 -7.65
CA SER A 123 3.97 -19.27 -7.98
C SER A 123 2.50 -18.94 -8.22
N PHE A 124 1.93 -18.01 -7.44
CA PHE A 124 0.55 -17.55 -7.66
C PHE A 124 0.40 -16.88 -9.03
N MET A 125 1.36 -16.05 -9.44
CA MET A 125 1.34 -15.41 -10.76
C MET A 125 1.34 -16.43 -11.89
N ASP A 126 2.19 -17.46 -11.81
CA ASP A 126 2.26 -18.55 -12.80
C ASP A 126 0.92 -19.30 -12.90
N GLN A 127 0.38 -19.73 -11.76
CA GLN A 127 -0.83 -20.54 -11.71
C GLN A 127 -2.07 -19.80 -12.20
N ASN A 128 -2.11 -18.47 -12.06
CA ASN A 128 -3.27 -17.65 -12.39
C ASN A 128 -3.11 -16.83 -13.68
N GLY A 129 -2.05 -17.07 -14.44
CA GLY A 129 -1.77 -16.36 -15.69
C GLY A 129 -1.64 -14.84 -15.50
N ILE A 130 -1.08 -14.40 -14.38
CA ILE A 130 -0.84 -12.98 -14.09
C ILE A 130 0.53 -12.62 -14.64
N SER A 131 0.55 -11.81 -15.69
CA SER A 131 1.77 -11.39 -16.37
C SER A 131 2.54 -10.27 -15.66
N GLY A 132 1.88 -9.55 -14.74
CA GLY A 132 2.48 -8.48 -13.96
C GLY A 132 1.53 -7.96 -12.90
N ILE A 133 2.10 -7.37 -11.86
CA ILE A 133 1.38 -6.70 -10.78
C ILE A 133 1.75 -5.22 -10.86
N ASP A 134 0.77 -4.33 -10.84
CA ASP A 134 1.02 -2.89 -10.93
C ASP A 134 1.17 -2.26 -9.53
N PHE A 135 0.41 -2.79 -8.56
CA PHE A 135 0.43 -2.35 -7.17
C PHE A 135 0.27 -3.53 -6.21
N LEU A 136 1.11 -3.57 -5.17
CA LEU A 136 1.03 -4.58 -4.11
C LEU A 136 0.84 -3.88 -2.75
N LYS A 137 -0.23 -4.24 -2.04
CA LYS A 137 -0.43 -3.92 -0.63
C LYS A 137 -0.12 -5.15 0.22
N ILE A 138 0.59 -4.97 1.33
CA ILE A 138 0.85 -6.02 2.31
C ILE A 138 0.56 -5.49 3.72
N ASP A 139 -0.34 -6.15 4.43
CA ASP A 139 -0.72 -5.85 5.81
C ASP A 139 -1.07 -7.17 6.50
N THR A 140 -0.04 -7.86 6.96
CA THR A 140 -0.09 -9.27 7.40
C THR A 140 0.53 -9.50 8.77
N GLN A 141 0.76 -8.41 9.51
CA GLN A 141 1.17 -8.44 10.91
C GLN A 141 2.48 -9.23 11.13
N GLY A 142 3.51 -8.96 10.33
CA GLY A 142 4.87 -9.47 10.48
C GLY A 142 5.37 -10.35 9.32
N SER A 143 4.49 -10.85 8.45
CA SER A 143 4.91 -11.74 7.34
C SER A 143 5.37 -11.01 6.06
N GLU A 144 5.44 -9.68 6.10
CA GLU A 144 5.68 -8.79 4.96
C GLU A 144 6.96 -9.14 4.22
N LEU A 145 8.09 -9.26 4.94
CA LEU A 145 9.37 -9.61 4.34
C LEU A 145 9.35 -10.98 3.67
N SER A 146 8.65 -11.96 4.26
CA SER A 146 8.56 -13.30 3.66
C SER A 146 7.74 -13.29 2.38
N ILE A 147 6.67 -12.49 2.33
CA ILE A 147 5.86 -12.30 1.12
C ILE A 147 6.70 -11.64 0.01
N LEU A 148 7.44 -10.59 0.35
CA LEU A 148 8.36 -9.92 -0.58
C LEU A 148 9.41 -10.89 -1.11
N GLN A 149 10.02 -11.71 -0.25
CA GLN A 149 10.98 -12.75 -0.65
C GLN A 149 10.36 -13.78 -1.60
N GLY A 150 9.09 -14.15 -1.40
CA GLY A 150 8.35 -15.05 -2.30
C GLY A 150 7.97 -14.44 -3.65
N GLY A 151 8.19 -13.14 -3.83
CA GLY A 151 7.97 -12.43 -5.09
C GLY A 151 9.26 -12.00 -5.80
N ARG A 152 10.44 -12.34 -5.27
CA ARG A 152 11.69 -11.67 -5.66
C ARG A 152 12.11 -11.96 -7.10
N ASP A 153 11.79 -13.14 -7.63
CA ASP A 153 12.34 -13.60 -8.91
C ASP A 153 11.47 -13.16 -10.08
N LYS A 154 10.15 -12.96 -9.88
CA LYS A 154 9.21 -12.60 -10.94
C LYS A 154 8.30 -11.42 -10.63
N ALA A 155 7.68 -11.39 -9.45
CA ALA A 155 6.70 -10.38 -9.07
C ALA A 155 7.34 -8.99 -8.85
N LEU A 156 8.36 -8.91 -7.98
CA LEU A 156 9.02 -7.66 -7.61
C LEU A 156 9.68 -6.94 -8.80
N PRO A 157 10.32 -7.63 -9.77
CA PRO A 157 10.78 -6.96 -11.00
C PRO A 157 9.63 -6.32 -11.81
N GLY A 158 8.39 -6.81 -11.70
CA GLY A 158 7.24 -6.26 -12.41
C GLY A 158 6.58 -5.06 -11.72
N ILE A 159 6.58 -5.03 -10.38
CA ILE A 159 5.80 -4.08 -9.58
C ILE A 159 6.37 -2.66 -9.65
N PHE A 160 5.48 -1.66 -9.76
CA PHE A 160 5.88 -0.25 -9.71
C PHE A 160 5.88 0.30 -8.29
N ALA A 161 4.85 -0.02 -7.51
CA ALA A 161 4.67 0.52 -6.17
C ALA A 161 4.17 -0.54 -5.19
N ILE A 162 4.73 -0.47 -3.98
CA ILE A 162 4.42 -1.37 -2.88
C ILE A 162 4.04 -0.52 -1.67
N GLN A 163 2.91 -0.81 -1.05
CA GLN A 163 2.58 -0.31 0.29
C GLN A 163 2.62 -1.48 1.26
N THR A 164 3.41 -1.40 2.33
CA THR A 164 3.55 -2.48 3.31
C THR A 164 3.46 -1.92 4.73
N GLU A 165 2.79 -2.64 5.64
CA GLU A 165 2.98 -2.38 7.07
C GLU A 165 4.44 -2.68 7.45
N ALA A 166 4.98 -1.94 8.41
CA ALA A 166 6.32 -2.15 8.92
C ALA A 166 6.40 -1.73 10.39
N GLU A 167 6.85 -2.64 11.24
CA GLU A 167 6.92 -2.43 12.67
C GLU A 167 8.30 -1.93 13.10
N PHE A 168 8.30 -1.02 14.08
CA PHE A 168 9.49 -0.48 14.74
C PHE A 168 9.75 -1.15 16.09
N ALA A 169 8.78 -1.93 16.59
CA ALA A 169 8.88 -2.74 17.79
C ALA A 169 8.40 -4.17 17.47
N GLU A 170 8.98 -5.16 18.15
CA GLU A 170 8.67 -6.58 17.96
C GLU A 170 7.33 -6.93 18.63
N LEU A 171 6.21 -6.62 17.97
CA LEU A 171 4.85 -6.93 18.42
C LEU A 171 4.56 -8.43 18.45
N TYR A 172 5.24 -9.20 17.62
CA TYR A 172 5.23 -10.65 17.53
C TYR A 172 6.68 -11.15 17.55
N HIS A 173 6.96 -12.21 18.31
CA HIS A 173 8.31 -12.74 18.47
C HIS A 173 8.91 -13.20 17.15
N GLY A 174 10.14 -12.74 16.87
CA GLY A 174 10.92 -13.06 15.69
C GLY A 174 10.48 -12.37 14.41
N GLN A 175 9.53 -11.42 14.47
CA GLN A 175 9.08 -10.71 13.28
C GLN A 175 10.20 -9.81 12.71
N PRO A 176 10.32 -9.70 11.38
CA PRO A 176 11.08 -8.63 10.73
C PRO A 176 10.58 -7.24 11.16
N LEU A 177 11.50 -6.29 11.27
CA LEU A 177 11.18 -4.88 11.56
C LEU A 177 11.38 -4.02 10.30
N PHE A 178 11.00 -2.75 10.39
CA PHE A 178 11.15 -1.76 9.31
C PHE A 178 12.53 -1.78 8.66
N ARG A 179 13.60 -1.87 9.45
CA ARG A 179 14.98 -1.91 8.93
C ARG A 179 15.26 -3.11 8.01
N ASP A 180 14.62 -4.24 8.28
CA ASP A 180 14.81 -5.47 7.52
C ASP A 180 14.04 -5.39 6.20
N ILE A 181 12.83 -4.83 6.25
CA ILE A 181 12.00 -4.54 5.08
C ILE A 181 12.68 -3.49 4.20
N ASP A 182 13.11 -2.35 4.75
CA ASP A 182 13.73 -1.24 4.01
C ASP A 182 15.03 -1.68 3.33
N ALA A 183 15.90 -2.42 4.04
CA ALA A 183 17.11 -2.98 3.45
C ALA A 183 16.82 -3.94 2.29
N PHE A 184 15.78 -4.78 2.42
CA PHE A 184 15.36 -5.67 1.33
C PHE A 184 14.81 -4.88 0.14
N MET A 185 13.96 -3.88 0.39
CA MET A 185 13.36 -3.05 -0.66
C MET A 185 14.43 -2.27 -1.44
N ASP A 186 15.38 -1.64 -0.74
CA ASP A 186 16.50 -0.91 -1.37
C ASP A 186 17.34 -1.80 -2.30
N ALA A 187 17.67 -3.00 -1.82
CA ALA A 187 18.42 -4.01 -2.58
C ALA A 187 17.69 -4.51 -3.84
N HIS A 188 16.36 -4.37 -3.89
CA HIS A 188 15.53 -4.79 -5.04
C HIS A 188 15.04 -3.60 -5.88
N GLY A 189 15.72 -2.45 -5.79
CA GLY A 189 15.48 -1.31 -6.69
C GLY A 189 14.28 -0.45 -6.32
N TYR A 190 13.84 -0.48 -5.07
CA TYR A 190 12.79 0.38 -4.54
C TYR A 190 13.36 1.47 -3.64
N GLN A 191 12.65 2.60 -3.54
CA GLN A 191 12.95 3.68 -2.62
C GLN A 191 11.72 4.01 -1.77
N LEU A 192 11.95 4.33 -0.50
CA LEU A 192 10.92 4.79 0.40
C LEU A 192 10.44 6.20 -0.02
N ILE A 193 9.13 6.36 -0.18
CA ILE A 193 8.48 7.60 -0.61
C ILE A 193 7.78 8.29 0.55
N ASP A 194 7.10 7.52 1.39
CA ASP A 194 6.36 8.08 2.53
C ASP A 194 6.12 7.04 3.64
N LEU A 195 5.88 7.52 4.86
CA LEU A 195 5.54 6.74 6.04
C LEU A 195 4.30 7.31 6.74
N ARG A 196 3.24 6.51 6.86
CA ARG A 196 2.12 6.82 7.76
C ARG A 196 2.37 6.18 9.12
N ARG A 197 2.99 6.95 10.03
CA ARG A 197 3.43 6.46 11.34
C ARG A 197 2.27 6.28 12.30
N ALA A 198 2.37 5.28 13.16
CA ALA A 198 1.48 5.02 14.28
C ALA A 198 2.27 4.94 15.58
N TYR A 199 1.73 5.58 16.62
CA TYR A 199 2.35 5.75 17.92
C TYR A 199 1.45 5.22 19.02
N TRP A 200 2.00 4.50 19.99
CA TRP A 200 1.27 4.05 21.17
C TRP A 200 1.90 4.60 22.46
N LYS A 201 1.06 5.08 23.37
CA LYS A 201 1.47 5.49 24.71
C LYS A 201 1.51 4.31 25.65
N LEU A 202 2.40 4.38 26.64
CA LEU A 202 2.44 3.40 27.71
C LEU A 202 1.13 3.39 28.49
N LYS A 203 0.76 2.21 28.96
CA LYS A 203 -0.43 1.93 29.76
C LYS A 203 -0.47 2.84 30.98
N GLY A 204 -1.62 3.45 31.23
CA GLY A 204 -1.81 4.41 32.33
C GLY A 204 -1.29 5.84 32.10
N TYR A 205 -0.75 6.14 30.90
CA TYR A 205 -0.28 7.48 30.53
C TYR A 205 -1.01 8.06 29.30
N TYR A 206 -2.18 7.52 28.95
CA TYR A 206 -2.91 7.93 27.74
C TYR A 206 -3.40 9.38 27.79
N ASP A 207 -3.57 9.92 28.98
CA ASP A 207 -4.02 11.28 29.30
C ASP A 207 -2.89 12.34 29.28
N TYR A 208 -1.63 11.93 29.20
CA TYR A 208 -0.49 12.86 29.11
C TYR A 208 -0.34 13.45 27.71
N ASN A 209 0.08 14.73 27.63
CA ASN A 209 0.28 15.42 26.36
C ASN A 209 1.52 14.90 25.63
N GLY A 210 1.42 14.69 24.32
CA GLY A 210 2.53 14.25 23.48
C GLY A 210 2.26 12.92 22.76
N LYS A 211 3.16 12.58 21.83
CA LYS A 211 3.12 11.29 21.13
C LYS A 211 3.69 10.19 22.01
N GLY A 212 3.19 8.98 21.84
CA GLY A 212 3.79 7.78 22.42
C GLY A 212 5.03 7.32 21.65
N GLU A 213 5.40 6.06 21.88
CA GLU A 213 6.47 5.39 21.15
C GLU A 213 6.02 5.11 19.70
N LEU A 214 6.93 5.23 18.73
CA LEU A 214 6.66 4.82 17.35
C LEU A 214 6.60 3.29 17.31
N ILE A 215 5.47 2.72 16.90
CA ILE A 215 5.25 1.28 16.95
C ILE A 215 5.27 0.64 15.57
N PHE A 216 4.55 1.22 14.61
CA PHE A 216 4.48 0.72 13.24
C PHE A 216 4.17 1.86 12.28
N ALA A 217 4.31 1.62 10.99
CA ALA A 217 3.87 2.52 9.94
C ALA A 217 3.37 1.74 8.74
N ASP A 218 2.50 2.36 7.93
CA ASP A 218 2.44 1.99 6.52
C ASP A 218 3.61 2.67 5.79
N ALA A 219 4.42 1.90 5.09
CA ALA A 219 5.51 2.36 4.24
C ALA A 219 5.13 2.26 2.76
N LEU A 220 5.28 3.37 2.04
CA LEU A 220 5.07 3.43 0.59
C LEU A 220 6.42 3.44 -0.11
N TYR A 221 6.64 2.45 -0.97
CA TYR A 221 7.83 2.33 -1.80
C TYR A 221 7.46 2.46 -3.26
N PHE A 222 8.22 3.26 -4.01
CA PHE A 222 8.18 3.27 -5.47
C PHE A 222 9.48 2.67 -6.01
N LYS A 223 9.36 2.01 -7.16
CA LYS A 223 10.52 1.58 -7.93
C LYS A 223 11.37 2.79 -8.33
N LYS A 224 12.68 2.75 -8.08
CA LYS A 224 13.64 3.81 -8.41
C LYS A 224 13.56 4.18 -9.90
N LEU A 225 13.71 5.47 -10.22
CA LEU A 225 13.46 5.99 -11.57
C LEU A 225 14.42 5.42 -12.61
N ASP A 226 15.69 5.22 -12.25
CA ASP A 226 16.72 4.61 -13.08
C ASP A 226 16.40 3.13 -13.39
N ILE A 227 16.01 2.36 -12.37
CA ILE A 227 15.57 0.97 -12.54
C ILE A 227 14.31 0.90 -13.41
N PHE A 228 13.34 1.79 -13.18
CA PHE A 228 12.13 1.86 -14.00
C PHE A 228 12.45 2.22 -15.45
N GLN A 229 13.36 3.16 -15.70
CA GLN A 229 13.81 3.53 -17.04
C GLN A 229 14.48 2.36 -17.76
N GLN A 230 15.32 1.61 -17.06
CA GLN A 230 15.94 0.40 -17.60
C GLN A 230 14.88 -0.64 -17.98
N GLU A 231 13.91 -0.92 -17.11
CA GLU A 231 12.82 -1.86 -17.40
C GLU A 231 11.97 -1.47 -18.62
N ILE A 232 11.71 -0.17 -18.80
CA ILE A 232 10.99 0.33 -19.97
C ILE A 232 11.86 0.24 -21.24
N SER A 233 13.16 0.45 -21.12
CA SER A 233 14.09 0.37 -22.26
C SER A 233 14.30 -1.07 -22.74
N ASP A 234 14.38 -2.02 -21.81
CA ASP A 234 14.61 -3.45 -22.06
C ASP A 234 13.29 -4.23 -22.35
N GLY A 235 12.14 -3.56 -22.24
CA GLY A 235 10.81 -4.19 -22.17
C GLY A 235 10.23 -4.70 -23.51
N PRO A 236 9.22 -5.61 -23.46
CA PRO A 236 8.98 -6.55 -24.55
C PRO A 236 8.14 -6.04 -25.73
N LYS A 237 7.62 -4.80 -25.72
CA LYS A 237 6.86 -4.15 -26.82
C LYS A 237 6.42 -2.75 -26.39
N ALA A 238 6.47 -1.79 -27.32
CA ALA A 238 6.07 -0.39 -27.07
C ALA A 238 4.68 -0.22 -26.43
N ALA A 239 3.69 -1.06 -26.78
CA ALA A 239 2.34 -0.98 -26.22
C ALA A 239 2.25 -1.37 -24.73
N GLN A 240 2.98 -2.41 -24.29
CA GLN A 240 2.97 -2.84 -22.89
C GLN A 240 3.70 -1.83 -22.01
N ASN A 241 4.85 -1.34 -22.48
CA ASN A 241 5.61 -0.30 -21.79
C ASN A 241 4.78 0.98 -21.62
N ARG A 242 4.08 1.38 -22.69
CA ARG A 242 3.15 2.50 -22.65
C ARG A 242 2.07 2.30 -21.58
N ALA A 243 1.41 1.14 -21.53
CA ALA A 243 0.41 0.86 -20.50
C ALA A 243 1.01 0.92 -19.08
N LYS A 244 2.19 0.30 -18.87
CA LYS A 244 2.92 0.33 -17.60
C LYS A 244 3.20 1.77 -17.14
N ILE A 245 3.69 2.63 -18.04
CA ILE A 245 3.93 4.05 -17.75
C ILE A 245 2.66 4.76 -17.27
N PHE A 246 1.52 4.59 -17.97
CA PHE A 246 0.27 5.25 -17.56
C PHE A 246 -0.27 4.73 -16.22
N LYS A 247 -0.11 3.43 -15.94
CA LYS A 247 -0.49 2.84 -14.65
C LYS A 247 0.41 3.34 -13.51
N SER A 248 1.71 3.50 -13.75
CA SER A 248 2.64 4.12 -12.81
C SER A 248 2.29 5.59 -12.53
N ILE A 249 1.95 6.37 -13.56
CA ILE A 249 1.46 7.75 -13.42
C ILE A 249 0.17 7.80 -12.59
N LEU A 250 -0.80 6.90 -12.87
CA LEU A 250 -2.03 6.80 -12.10
C LEU A 250 -1.75 6.54 -10.61
N THR A 251 -0.81 5.63 -10.31
CA THR A 251 -0.41 5.34 -8.93
C THR A 251 0.18 6.57 -8.26
N CYS A 252 1.08 7.28 -8.94
CA CYS A 252 1.63 8.54 -8.43
C CYS A 252 0.53 9.58 -8.13
N ILE A 253 -0.47 9.71 -9.02
CA ILE A 253 -1.61 10.63 -8.83
C ILE A 253 -2.46 10.20 -7.63
N VAL A 254 -2.74 8.90 -7.47
CA VAL A 254 -3.51 8.35 -6.34
C VAL A 254 -2.87 8.70 -4.99
N TYR A 255 -1.54 8.73 -4.91
CA TYR A 255 -0.80 9.12 -3.71
C TYR A 255 -0.39 10.61 -3.69
N GLY A 256 -0.75 11.40 -4.69
CA GLY A 256 -0.40 12.84 -4.76
C GLY A 256 1.09 13.13 -4.99
N ILE A 257 1.86 12.17 -5.49
CA ILE A 257 3.30 12.29 -5.76
C ILE A 257 3.53 12.77 -7.21
N PHE A 258 3.17 14.03 -7.47
CA PHE A 258 3.05 14.55 -8.83
C PHE A 258 4.39 14.78 -9.54
N ASP A 259 5.45 15.11 -8.80
CA ASP A 259 6.80 15.25 -9.34
C ASP A 259 7.32 13.91 -9.88
N TYR A 260 7.11 12.81 -9.14
CA TYR A 260 7.41 11.46 -9.61
C TYR A 260 6.61 11.10 -10.86
N ALA A 261 5.31 11.47 -10.89
CA ALA A 261 4.47 11.27 -12.08
C ALA A 261 5.03 11.98 -13.33
N ILE A 262 5.58 13.20 -13.17
CA ILE A 262 6.23 13.94 -14.26
C ILE A 262 7.52 13.26 -14.70
N SER A 263 8.33 12.76 -13.76
CA SER A 263 9.56 12.02 -14.08
C SER A 263 9.27 10.72 -14.86
N ILE A 264 8.23 9.98 -14.47
CA ILE A 264 7.77 8.79 -15.20
C ILE A 264 7.29 9.15 -16.61
N ALA A 265 6.61 10.28 -16.79
CA ALA A 265 6.23 10.75 -18.12
C ALA A 265 7.45 11.09 -18.99
N ARG A 266 8.50 11.69 -18.43
CA ARG A 266 9.76 11.95 -19.16
C ARG A 266 10.44 10.67 -19.62
N ILE A 267 10.50 9.65 -18.75
CA ILE A 267 11.01 8.33 -19.12
C ILE A 267 10.23 7.76 -20.33
N GLY A 268 8.91 7.93 -20.35
CA GLY A 268 8.08 7.50 -21.48
C GLY A 268 8.41 8.20 -22.80
N LEU A 269 8.78 9.49 -22.76
CA LEU A 269 9.26 10.23 -23.93
C LEU A 269 10.63 9.72 -24.37
N GLU A 270 11.59 9.66 -23.45
CA GLU A 270 12.98 9.21 -23.70
C GLU A 270 13.03 7.78 -24.25
N SER A 271 12.06 6.94 -23.87
CA SER A 271 11.95 5.55 -24.31
C SER A 271 11.05 5.35 -25.54
N ASN A 272 10.72 6.42 -26.28
CA ASN A 272 9.87 6.39 -27.48
C ASN A 272 8.49 5.71 -27.28
N CYS A 273 7.94 5.74 -26.06
CA CYS A 273 6.63 5.17 -25.75
C CYS A 273 5.47 6.14 -26.02
N PHE A 274 5.79 7.41 -26.25
CA PHE A 274 4.87 8.51 -26.48
C PHE A 274 5.02 9.08 -27.89
N LYS A 275 3.95 9.72 -28.38
CA LYS A 275 4.01 10.52 -29.62
C LYS A 275 4.60 11.90 -29.33
N ASP A 276 5.15 12.55 -30.35
CA ASP A 276 5.66 13.92 -30.24
C ASP A 276 4.63 14.86 -29.61
N GLY A 277 5.04 15.57 -28.56
CA GLY A 277 4.21 16.53 -27.82
C GLY A 277 3.20 15.93 -26.84
N GLU A 278 3.08 14.60 -26.74
CA GLU A 278 2.17 13.93 -25.81
C GLU A 278 2.62 14.09 -24.35
N ASP A 279 3.93 14.12 -24.09
CA ASP A 279 4.53 14.36 -22.77
C ASP A 279 4.14 15.74 -22.21
N ALA A 280 4.06 16.76 -23.06
CA ALA A 280 3.64 18.10 -22.67
C ALA A 280 2.15 18.15 -22.28
N ASP A 281 1.28 17.42 -22.99
CA ASP A 281 -0.13 17.26 -22.59
C ASP A 281 -0.24 16.50 -21.27
N ILE A 282 0.46 15.37 -21.12
CA ILE A 282 0.52 14.62 -19.86
C ILE A 282 0.93 15.52 -18.69
N ALA A 283 2.02 16.28 -18.85
CA ALA A 283 2.51 17.20 -17.84
C ALA A 283 1.48 18.31 -17.52
N SER A 284 0.80 18.83 -18.54
CA SER A 284 -0.28 19.81 -18.38
C SER A 284 -1.45 19.23 -17.58
N GLN A 285 -1.87 17.99 -17.87
CA GLN A 285 -2.93 17.31 -17.11
C GLN A 285 -2.51 17.07 -15.66
N ILE A 286 -1.30 16.55 -15.41
CA ILE A 286 -0.78 16.35 -14.05
C ILE A 286 -0.77 17.67 -13.26
N ARG A 287 -0.29 18.77 -13.86
CA ARG A 287 -0.29 20.10 -13.22
C ARG A 287 -1.70 20.60 -12.91
N LYS A 288 -2.69 20.34 -13.78
CA LYS A 288 -4.09 20.70 -13.54
C LYS A 288 -4.65 19.97 -12.33
N ILE A 289 -4.38 18.66 -12.21
CA ILE A 289 -4.81 17.83 -11.08
C ILE A 289 -4.14 18.33 -9.79
N ALA A 290 -2.81 18.49 -9.81
CA ALA A 290 -2.04 18.97 -8.67
C ALA A 290 -2.55 20.33 -8.15
N ARG A 291 -2.80 21.29 -9.06
CA ARG A 291 -3.30 22.63 -8.73
C ARG A 291 -4.72 22.63 -8.18
N LYS A 292 -5.61 21.75 -8.66
CA LYS A 292 -6.97 21.64 -8.10
C LYS A 292 -6.96 21.10 -6.68
N GLY A 293 -6.05 20.17 -6.40
CA GLY A 293 -5.70 19.76 -5.04
C GLY A 293 -5.30 20.96 -4.17
N THR A 294 -4.64 21.98 -4.72
CA THR A 294 -4.24 23.21 -4.03
C THR A 294 -5.36 24.28 -3.95
N LEU A 295 -6.15 24.46 -5.02
CA LEU A 295 -7.07 25.58 -5.25
C LEU A 295 -8.45 25.46 -4.56
N SER A 296 -8.78 24.34 -3.91
CA SER A 296 -9.98 24.26 -3.05
C SER A 296 -9.95 25.19 -1.82
N ARG A 297 -8.90 26.00 -1.64
CA ARG A 297 -8.74 26.96 -0.54
C ARG A 297 -8.65 28.44 -0.95
N PHE A 298 -8.79 28.78 -2.23
CA PHE A 298 -8.80 30.19 -2.67
C PHE A 298 -10.06 30.53 -3.47
N HIS A 299 -11.23 30.11 -3.00
CA HIS A 299 -12.47 30.82 -3.33
C HIS A 299 -12.73 31.86 -2.25
N ILE A 300 -12.86 33.11 -2.71
CA ILE A 300 -13.21 34.31 -1.97
C ILE A 300 -14.50 34.03 -1.18
N GLY A 301 -14.34 33.75 0.12
CA GLY A 301 -15.45 33.38 1.00
C GLY A 301 -15.04 32.45 2.14
N CYS A 302 -13.87 32.62 2.75
CA CYS A 302 -13.52 31.87 3.96
C CYS A 302 -14.49 32.28 5.09
N ARG A 303 -15.38 31.36 5.49
CA ARG A 303 -16.13 31.52 6.74
C ARG A 303 -15.10 31.54 7.90
N PRO A 304 -15.25 32.42 8.91
CA PRO A 304 -14.31 32.54 10.03
C PRO A 304 -14.04 31.19 10.73
N TYR A 305 -14.99 30.27 10.67
CA TYR A 305 -14.91 28.92 11.21
C TYR A 305 -13.80 28.06 10.57
N ASP A 306 -13.55 28.17 9.26
CA ASP A 306 -12.55 27.32 8.58
C ASP A 306 -11.11 27.80 8.80
N ALA A 307 -10.94 29.13 8.89
CA ALA A 307 -9.68 29.74 9.32
C ALA A 307 -9.40 29.43 10.80
N LEU A 308 -10.43 29.46 11.65
CA LEU A 308 -10.34 29.09 13.06
C LEU A 308 -10.06 27.59 13.24
N SER A 309 -10.67 26.71 12.44
CA SER A 309 -10.42 25.26 12.47
C SER A 309 -9.00 24.91 11.99
N ALA A 310 -8.53 25.54 10.91
CA ALA A 310 -7.15 25.37 10.45
C ALA A 310 -6.11 25.95 11.42
N ALA A 311 -6.44 27.06 12.11
CA ALA A 311 -5.64 27.59 13.20
C ALA A 311 -5.68 26.67 14.42
N LEU A 312 -6.83 26.12 14.79
CA LEU A 312 -6.97 25.17 15.90
C LEU A 312 -6.25 23.84 15.63
N GLN A 313 -6.24 23.35 14.39
CA GLN A 313 -5.45 22.18 13.96
C GLN A 313 -3.94 22.46 13.94
N ARG A 314 -3.52 23.72 13.78
CA ARG A 314 -2.13 24.17 13.90
C ARG A 314 -1.72 24.44 15.36
N CYS A 315 -2.66 24.86 16.20
CA CYS A 315 -2.43 25.22 17.61
C CYS A 315 -2.62 24.04 18.58
N LYS A 316 -3.32 22.96 18.17
CA LYS A 316 -3.38 21.70 18.91
C LYS A 316 -2.47 20.70 18.21
N PRO A 317 -1.27 20.35 18.76
CA PRO A 317 -0.58 19.17 18.28
C PRO A 317 -1.55 17.98 18.35
N ARG A 318 -1.53 17.06 17.37
CA ARG A 318 -2.46 15.91 17.24
C ARG A 318 -2.55 15.03 18.52
N SER A 319 -1.65 15.24 19.45
CA SER A 319 -1.43 14.53 20.70
C SER A 319 -2.39 14.86 21.85
N TYR A 320 -3.71 14.66 21.73
CA TYR A 320 -4.60 14.92 22.89
C TYR A 320 -5.76 13.97 23.15
N LEU A 321 -6.08 12.97 22.31
CA LEU A 321 -7.20 12.08 22.62
C LEU A 321 -6.85 10.62 22.27
N GLY A 322 -6.57 9.80 23.28
CA GLY A 322 -6.40 8.35 23.16
C GLY A 322 -4.97 7.83 23.42
N TRP A 323 -4.86 6.50 23.51
CA TRP A 323 -3.60 5.78 23.74
C TRP A 323 -2.84 5.50 22.43
N ALA A 324 -3.53 5.46 21.29
CA ALA A 324 -2.97 5.31 19.95
C ALA A 324 -3.19 6.57 19.12
N ASP A 325 -2.17 7.00 18.40
CA ASP A 325 -2.20 8.13 17.45
C ASP A 325 -1.53 7.71 16.13
N GLY A 326 -1.86 8.37 15.03
CA GLY A 326 -1.25 8.08 13.74
C GLY A 326 -1.38 9.21 12.75
N ASP A 327 -0.49 9.21 11.76
CA ASP A 327 -0.62 10.11 10.63
C ASP A 327 -1.92 9.80 9.86
N SER A 328 -2.66 10.83 9.46
CA SER A 328 -4.03 10.68 8.93
C SER A 328 -4.10 9.97 7.56
N GLN A 329 -3.01 9.95 6.82
CA GLN A 329 -2.96 9.37 5.47
C GLN A 329 -1.50 9.13 5.06
N ILE A 330 -1.33 8.15 4.18
CA ILE A 330 -0.10 7.96 3.39
C ILE A 330 -0.22 8.68 2.04
N GLY A 331 0.88 9.25 1.57
CA GLY A 331 0.97 10.10 0.39
C GLY A 331 0.56 11.56 0.64
N ASN A 332 0.81 12.39 -0.36
CA ASN A 332 0.48 13.81 -0.40
C ASN A 332 -0.96 14.08 -0.84
N THR A 333 -1.90 13.19 -0.52
CA THR A 333 -3.32 13.43 -0.76
C THR A 333 -3.83 14.49 0.23
N LYS A 334 -4.92 15.22 -0.06
CA LYS A 334 -5.67 15.89 1.02
C LYS A 334 -6.61 14.85 1.62
N ALA A 335 -6.80 14.87 2.95
CA ALA A 335 -7.80 14.04 3.59
C ALA A 335 -9.13 14.26 2.85
N SER A 336 -9.62 13.20 2.20
CA SER A 336 -10.99 13.20 1.72
C SER A 336 -11.82 12.91 2.95
N ASP A 337 -12.30 13.97 3.59
CA ASP A 337 -13.31 13.87 4.65
C ASP A 337 -14.46 12.95 4.16
#